data_AF-A0A1Y1MLV9-F1
#
_entry.id   AF-A0A1Y1MLV9-F1
#
_cell.length_a   1.000
_cell.length_b   1.000
_cell.length_c   1.000
_cell.angle_alpha   90.00
_cell.angle_beta   90.00
_cell.angle_gamma   90.00
#
_symmetry.space_group_name_H-M   'P 1'
#
loop_
_entity.id
_entity.type
_entity.pdbx_description
1 polymer ?
#
loop_
_entity_poly.entity_id
_entity_poly.type
_entity_poly.pdbx_seq_one_letter_code
_entity_poly.pdbx_strand_id
1 'polypeptide(L)'
;FNSIHPAVKHFLRLEATGARDGSGQNGWYYPVLFINNFWQLANHMTVLNETVKELPLHIDLTTMAFWKFSTLASIELSSKENARQAAFGHSLPTGGDGSEIEMVKEIFIDTNPILLGITAVVSIAHVILETLAFGSDIAHYRKKKDNVGISVRSILANVFMQTIIFLYLLDNSQNTSWMILGSQVVGIVIEFWKVTTVVDVRFRPSAPGSLFPYTVVF
;
A
#
# COMPACT_ATOMS: atom_id res chain seq x y z
N PHE A 1 -12.03 -28.94 17.36
CA PHE A 1 -11.88 -28.74 15.90
C PHE A 1 -12.70 -27.56 15.36
N ASN A 2 -13.94 -27.33 15.80
CA ASN A 2 -14.76 -26.21 15.29
C ASN A 2 -14.26 -24.81 15.67
N SER A 3 -13.63 -24.65 16.83
CA SER A 3 -13.06 -23.39 17.32
C SER A 3 -11.69 -23.01 16.74
N ILE A 4 -11.08 -23.90 15.94
CA ILE A 4 -9.74 -23.68 15.39
C ILE A 4 -9.85 -22.86 14.10
N HIS A 5 -8.90 -21.95 13.84
CA HIS A 5 -8.86 -21.17 12.61
C HIS A 5 -8.81 -22.09 11.38
N PRO A 6 -9.59 -21.84 10.31
CA PRO A 6 -9.67 -22.72 9.13
C PRO A 6 -8.31 -23.07 8.54
N ALA A 7 -7.39 -22.11 8.49
CA ALA A 7 -6.05 -22.33 7.96
C ALA A 7 -5.23 -23.36 8.76
N VAL A 8 -5.40 -23.38 10.08
CA VAL A 8 -4.71 -24.34 10.96
C VAL A 8 -5.29 -25.75 10.80
N LYS A 9 -6.57 -25.86 10.46
CA LYS A 9 -7.23 -27.16 10.25
C LYS A 9 -6.62 -27.93 9.07
N HIS A 10 -6.11 -27.25 8.05
CA HIS A 10 -5.46 -27.91 6.91
C HIS A 10 -4.21 -28.70 7.29
N PHE A 11 -3.53 -28.29 8.36
CA PHE A 11 -2.29 -28.92 8.84
C PHE A 11 -2.52 -29.86 10.03
N LEU A 12 -3.71 -29.85 10.62
CA LEU A 12 -4.07 -30.71 11.74
C LEU A 12 -4.74 -31.99 11.25
N ARG A 13 -4.05 -33.12 11.39
CA ARG A 13 -4.61 -34.44 11.12
C ARG A 13 -5.06 -35.09 12.43
N LEU A 14 -6.37 -35.28 12.57
CA LEU A 14 -6.93 -36.02 13.70
C LEU A 14 -6.52 -37.50 13.67
N GLU A 15 -6.44 -38.12 14.84
CA GLU A 15 -6.15 -39.55 14.96
C GLU A 15 -7.25 -40.38 14.25
N ALA A 16 -6.85 -41.40 13.49
CA ALA A 16 -7.76 -42.20 12.67
C ALA A 16 -8.82 -42.96 13.48
N THR A 17 -8.52 -43.33 14.72
CA THR A 17 -9.41 -44.06 15.62
C THR A 17 -10.51 -43.18 16.21
N GLY A 18 -10.38 -41.85 16.10
CA GLY A 18 -11.29 -40.91 16.75
C GLY A 18 -11.27 -41.00 18.27
N ALA A 19 -10.22 -41.59 18.85
CA ALA A 19 -10.05 -41.67 20.29
C ALA A 19 -10.11 -40.26 20.89
N ARG A 20 -10.64 -40.19 22.11
CA ARG A 20 -10.75 -38.96 22.88
C ARG A 20 -10.11 -39.14 24.25
N ASP A 21 -9.82 -38.04 24.91
CA ASP A 21 -9.42 -38.06 26.31
C ASP A 21 -10.55 -38.63 27.20
N GLY A 22 -10.23 -38.95 28.46
CA GLY A 22 -11.20 -39.49 29.41
C GLY A 22 -12.38 -38.55 29.71
N SER A 23 -12.30 -37.28 29.31
CA SER A 23 -13.40 -36.32 29.40
C SER A 23 -14.36 -36.35 28.20
N GLY A 24 -13.95 -36.96 27.08
CA GLY A 24 -14.69 -37.00 25.82
C GLY A 24 -14.72 -35.66 25.06
N GLN A 25 -14.04 -34.62 25.57
CA GLN A 25 -14.05 -33.28 25.00
C GLN A 25 -12.87 -33.04 24.05
N ASN A 26 -11.71 -33.66 24.31
CA ASN A 26 -10.51 -33.47 23.50
C ASN A 26 -10.23 -34.69 22.63
N GLY A 27 -10.10 -34.48 21.32
CA GLY A 27 -9.64 -35.51 20.39
C GLY A 27 -8.12 -35.46 20.23
N TRP A 28 -7.52 -36.61 19.97
CA TRP A 28 -6.10 -36.72 19.69
C TRP A 28 -5.79 -36.35 18.22
N TYR A 29 -4.59 -35.82 17.97
CA TYR A 29 -4.12 -35.45 16.64
C TYR A 29 -2.64 -35.83 16.47
N TYR A 30 -2.24 -36.12 15.24
CA TYR A 30 -0.85 -36.43 14.92
C TYR A 30 0.03 -35.17 14.98
N PRO A 31 1.35 -35.32 15.24
CA PRO A 31 2.28 -34.19 15.24
C PRO A 31 2.15 -33.37 13.96
N VAL A 32 2.04 -32.05 14.13
CA VAL A 32 1.92 -31.12 13.01
C VAL A 32 3.29 -30.93 12.39
N LEU A 33 3.39 -31.22 11.09
CA LEU A 33 4.54 -30.88 10.26
C LEU A 33 4.15 -29.73 9.35
N PHE A 34 4.86 -28.61 9.48
CA PHE A 34 4.61 -27.39 8.72
C PHE A 34 5.86 -27.02 7.94
N ILE A 35 5.73 -26.95 6.61
CA ILE A 35 6.82 -26.54 5.73
C ILE A 35 6.77 -25.01 5.64
N ASN A 36 7.74 -24.34 6.25
CA ASN A 36 7.77 -22.89 6.28
C ASN A 36 8.42 -22.31 5.02
N ASN A 37 7.60 -22.02 4.01
CA ASN A 37 8.03 -21.32 2.79
C ASN A 37 7.91 -19.80 2.89
N PHE A 38 7.54 -19.24 4.05
CA PHE A 38 7.21 -17.82 4.16
C PHE A 38 8.41 -16.90 3.88
N TRP A 39 9.60 -17.29 4.35
CA TRP A 39 10.84 -16.53 4.19
C TRP A 39 11.63 -16.92 2.92
N GLN A 40 11.07 -17.81 2.10
CA GLN A 40 11.66 -18.16 0.81
C GLN A 40 11.05 -17.27 -0.26
N LEU A 41 11.89 -16.47 -0.90
CA LEU A 41 11.49 -15.64 -2.04
C LEU A 41 11.62 -16.44 -3.33
N ALA A 42 10.70 -16.26 -4.27
CA ALA A 42 10.79 -16.86 -5.60
C ALA A 42 12.07 -16.43 -6.32
N ASN A 43 12.53 -15.19 -6.11
CA ASN A 43 13.77 -14.65 -6.67
C ASN A 43 15.04 -15.41 -6.20
N HIS A 44 14.97 -16.09 -5.05
CA HIS A 44 16.08 -16.90 -4.53
C HIS A 44 16.00 -18.38 -4.93
N MET A 45 14.91 -18.79 -5.60
CA MET A 45 14.75 -20.17 -6.04
C MET A 45 15.53 -20.43 -7.32
N THR A 46 16.13 -21.62 -7.41
CA THR A 46 16.79 -22.09 -8.63
C THR A 46 15.79 -22.86 -9.49
N VAL A 47 15.74 -22.54 -10.79
CA VAL A 47 14.85 -23.24 -11.72
C VAL A 47 15.42 -24.64 -11.99
N LEU A 48 14.61 -25.66 -11.72
CA LEU A 48 14.97 -27.04 -12.03
C LEU A 48 14.72 -27.32 -13.52
N ASN A 49 15.75 -27.79 -14.22
CA ASN A 49 15.69 -28.19 -15.63
C ASN A 49 16.52 -29.46 -15.87
N GLU A 50 16.56 -29.95 -17.11
CA GLU A 50 17.30 -31.18 -17.47
C GLU A 50 18.82 -31.08 -17.26
N THR A 51 19.38 -29.87 -17.15
CA THR A 51 20.81 -29.64 -16.93
C THR A 51 21.23 -29.73 -15.47
N VAL A 52 20.28 -29.54 -14.53
CA VAL A 52 20.54 -29.57 -13.09
C VAL A 52 20.27 -30.99 -12.57
N LYS A 53 21.34 -31.77 -12.34
CA LYS A 53 21.24 -33.17 -11.88
C LYS A 53 21.36 -33.33 -10.36
N GLU A 54 22.03 -32.41 -9.69
CA GLU A 54 22.31 -32.46 -8.25
C GLU A 54 22.24 -31.04 -7.66
N LEU A 55 21.68 -30.92 -6.45
CA LEU A 55 21.57 -29.65 -5.71
C LEU A 55 21.85 -29.92 -4.22
N PRO A 56 22.56 -29.01 -3.54
CA PRO A 56 22.73 -29.10 -2.10
C PRO A 56 21.38 -28.86 -1.40
N LEU A 57 20.89 -29.87 -0.67
CA LEU A 57 19.67 -29.78 0.12
C LEU A 57 20.00 -29.37 1.56
N HIS A 58 19.50 -28.23 2.00
CA HIS A 58 19.57 -27.78 3.39
C HIS A 58 18.19 -27.91 4.05
N ILE A 59 18.10 -28.63 5.17
CA ILE A 59 16.85 -28.81 5.91
C ILE A 59 17.08 -28.38 7.35
N ASP A 60 16.39 -27.32 7.76
CA ASP A 60 16.35 -26.85 9.15
C ASP A 60 15.08 -27.33 9.84
N LEU A 61 15.26 -28.14 10.89
CA LEU A 61 14.16 -28.61 11.74
C LEU A 61 14.11 -27.77 13.01
N THR A 62 13.03 -27.01 13.16
CA THR A 62 12.81 -26.14 14.32
C THR A 62 11.41 -26.30 14.88
N THR A 63 11.24 -25.98 16.16
CA THR A 63 9.92 -25.89 16.79
C THR A 63 9.45 -24.44 16.76
N MET A 64 8.13 -24.24 16.64
CA MET A 64 7.54 -22.90 16.64
C MET A 64 6.36 -22.82 17.59
N ALA A 65 6.16 -21.63 18.17
CA ALA A 65 4.99 -21.36 19.00
C ALA A 65 3.70 -21.43 18.15
N PHE A 66 2.62 -21.93 18.74
CA PHE A 66 1.35 -22.14 18.05
C PHE A 66 0.79 -20.86 17.41
N TRP A 67 0.95 -19.70 18.05
CA TRP A 67 0.48 -18.43 17.48
C TRP A 67 1.25 -18.06 16.20
N LYS A 68 2.57 -18.30 16.15
CA LYS A 68 3.38 -18.06 14.94
C LYS A 68 2.93 -18.97 13.81
N PHE A 69 2.76 -20.25 14.13
CA PHE A 69 2.23 -21.24 13.20
C PHE A 69 0.85 -20.83 12.66
N SER A 70 -0.09 -20.47 13.55
CA SER A 70 -1.45 -20.08 13.17
C SER A 70 -1.45 -18.88 12.23
N THR A 71 -0.60 -17.88 12.47
CA THR A 71 -0.47 -16.71 11.61
C THR A 71 0.15 -17.08 10.26
N LEU A 72 1.25 -17.82 10.24
CA LEU A 72 1.92 -18.23 9.00
C LEU A 72 1.02 -19.12 8.13
N ALA A 73 0.33 -20.10 8.73
CA ALA A 73 -0.64 -20.94 8.04
C ALA A 73 -1.78 -20.11 7.41
N SER A 74 -2.25 -19.07 8.10
CA SER A 74 -3.30 -18.18 7.59
C SER A 74 -2.84 -17.34 6.42
N ILE A 75 -1.62 -16.80 6.48
CA ILE A 75 -1.02 -16.04 5.37
C ILE A 75 -0.78 -16.96 4.16
N GLU A 76 -0.25 -18.16 4.38
CA GLU A 76 0.02 -19.12 3.31
C GLU A 76 -1.26 -19.56 2.59
N LEU A 77 -2.32 -19.89 3.35
CA LEU A 77 -3.60 -20.25 2.76
C LEU A 77 -4.21 -19.08 1.97
N SER A 78 -4.13 -17.86 2.52
CA SER A 78 -4.59 -16.64 1.83
C SER A 78 -3.81 -16.41 0.53
N SER A 79 -2.48 -16.52 0.56
CA SER A 79 -1.60 -16.38 -0.61
C SER A 79 -1.89 -17.44 -1.68
N LYS A 80 -2.09 -18.70 -1.30
CA LYS A 80 -2.44 -19.79 -2.24
C LYS A 80 -3.82 -19.60 -2.87
N GLU A 81 -4.80 -19.17 -2.08
CA GLU A 81 -6.15 -18.90 -2.57
C GLU A 81 -6.16 -17.69 -3.53
N ASN A 82 -5.40 -16.65 -3.20
CA ASN A 82 -5.17 -15.49 -4.05
C ASN A 82 -4.52 -15.88 -5.39
N ALA A 83 -3.43 -16.64 -5.36
CA ALA A 83 -2.76 -17.13 -6.56
C ALA A 83 -3.67 -18.04 -7.41
N ARG A 84 -4.52 -18.85 -6.76
CA ARG A 84 -5.53 -19.67 -7.44
C ARG A 84 -6.54 -18.78 -8.17
N GLN A 85 -7.08 -17.76 -7.51
CA GLN A 85 -8.04 -16.83 -8.13
C GLN A 85 -7.43 -16.05 -9.29
N ALA A 86 -6.17 -15.61 -9.15
CA ALA A 86 -5.41 -14.98 -10.22
C ALA A 86 -5.23 -15.90 -11.44
N ALA A 87 -4.88 -17.17 -11.22
CA ALA A 87 -4.73 -18.16 -12.29
C ALA A 87 -6.02 -18.43 -13.06
N PHE A 88 -7.19 -18.26 -12.42
CA PHE A 88 -8.50 -18.36 -13.06
C PHE A 88 -9.00 -17.03 -13.66
N GLY A 89 -8.18 -15.97 -13.67
CA GLY A 89 -8.51 -14.68 -14.26
C GLY A 89 -9.49 -13.84 -13.44
N HIS A 90 -9.74 -14.20 -12.18
CA HIS A 90 -10.58 -13.41 -11.29
C HIS A 90 -9.76 -12.29 -10.64
N SER A 91 -10.29 -11.06 -10.68
CA SER A 91 -9.70 -9.91 -10.00
C SER A 91 -9.73 -10.12 -8.48
N LEU A 92 -8.57 -10.06 -7.83
CA LEU A 92 -8.48 -10.20 -6.39
C LEU A 92 -9.20 -9.04 -5.68
N PRO A 93 -9.85 -9.28 -4.51
CA PRO A 93 -10.49 -8.24 -3.72
C PRO A 93 -9.54 -7.11 -3.28
N THR A 94 -8.23 -7.38 -3.27
CA THR A 94 -7.17 -6.43 -2.89
C THR A 94 -6.30 -5.99 -4.06
N GLY A 95 -6.66 -6.25 -5.32
CA GLY A 95 -5.98 -5.72 -6.51
C GLY A 95 -4.57 -6.23 -6.80
N GLY A 96 -3.91 -6.95 -5.89
CA GLY A 96 -2.56 -7.49 -6.06
C GLY A 96 -2.52 -9.01 -6.26
N ASP A 97 -1.74 -9.48 -7.24
CA ASP A 97 -1.44 -10.88 -7.60
C ASP A 97 -0.60 -11.63 -6.53
N GLY A 98 -0.73 -11.27 -5.25
CA GLY A 98 0.16 -11.75 -4.18
C GLY A 98 1.59 -11.21 -4.24
N SER A 99 1.99 -10.58 -5.35
CA SER A 99 3.29 -9.96 -5.59
C SER A 99 3.63 -8.84 -4.60
N GLU A 100 2.65 -8.13 -4.05
CA GLU A 100 2.86 -7.10 -3.03
C GLU A 100 3.46 -7.67 -1.74
N ILE A 101 2.96 -8.83 -1.30
CA ILE A 101 3.48 -9.50 -0.10
C ILE A 101 4.89 -10.00 -0.35
N GLU A 102 5.18 -10.47 -1.56
CA GLU A 102 6.52 -10.87 -1.96
C GLU A 102 7.49 -9.69 -2.03
N MET A 103 7.08 -8.56 -2.61
CA MET A 103 7.84 -7.31 -2.63
C MET A 103 8.14 -6.79 -1.22
N VAL A 104 7.17 -6.85 -0.32
CA VAL A 104 7.41 -6.47 1.09
C VAL A 104 8.43 -7.41 1.73
N LYS A 105 8.33 -8.73 1.50
CA LYS A 105 9.32 -9.70 2.01
C LYS A 105 10.71 -9.43 1.45
N GLU A 106 10.81 -9.10 0.17
CA GLU A 106 12.06 -8.72 -0.52
C GLU A 106 12.69 -7.50 0.13
N ILE A 107 11.91 -6.44 0.34
CA ILE A 107 12.39 -5.26 1.03
C ILE A 107 12.92 -5.61 2.43
N PHE A 108 12.23 -6.47 3.20
CA PHE A 108 12.70 -6.83 4.55
C PHE A 108 13.90 -7.78 4.59
N ILE A 109 14.06 -8.68 3.61
CA ILE A 109 15.15 -9.67 3.59
C ILE A 109 16.40 -9.10 2.90
N ASP A 110 16.23 -8.42 1.77
CA ASP A 110 17.34 -8.02 0.90
C ASP A 110 17.81 -6.58 1.14
N THR A 111 17.02 -5.75 1.84
CA THR A 111 17.43 -4.37 2.17
C THR A 111 18.20 -4.30 3.48
N ASN A 112 19.22 -3.44 3.50
CA ASN A 112 19.93 -3.13 4.74
C ASN A 112 18.95 -2.58 5.81
N PRO A 113 18.86 -3.19 7.00
CA PRO A 113 17.89 -2.81 8.02
C PRO A 113 18.10 -1.37 8.55
N ILE A 114 19.33 -0.88 8.53
CA ILE A 114 19.64 0.51 8.91
C ILE A 114 19.10 1.48 7.86
N LEU A 115 19.32 1.18 6.57
CA LEU A 115 18.81 2.01 5.49
C LEU A 115 17.28 2.04 5.50
N LEU A 116 16.65 0.87 5.66
CA LEU A 116 15.19 0.75 5.76
C LEU A 116 14.63 1.55 6.95
N GLY A 117 15.29 1.46 8.11
CA GLY A 117 14.93 2.25 9.29
C GLY A 117 15.01 3.76 9.05
N ILE A 118 16.08 4.24 8.42
CA ILE A 118 16.23 5.65 8.07
C ILE A 118 15.13 6.08 7.09
N THR A 119 14.88 5.30 6.04
CA THR A 119 13.82 5.58 5.06
C THR A 119 12.45 5.67 5.73
N ALA A 120 12.15 4.80 6.69
CA ALA A 120 10.90 4.86 7.45
C ALA A 120 10.79 6.15 8.28
N VAL A 121 11.85 6.53 9.00
CA VAL A 121 11.87 7.76 9.80
C VAL A 121 11.71 9.00 8.92
N VAL A 122 12.46 9.08 7.82
CA VAL A 122 12.38 10.20 6.88
C VAL A 122 10.99 10.27 6.24
N SER A 123 10.38 9.13 5.90
CA SER A 123 9.02 9.06 5.37
C SER A 123 7.98 9.59 6.36
N ILE A 124 8.06 9.19 7.63
CA ILE A 124 7.17 9.68 8.68
C ILE A 124 7.37 11.19 8.89
N ALA A 125 8.62 11.64 8.97
CA ALA A 125 8.93 13.06 9.11
C ALA A 125 8.39 13.88 7.94
N HIS A 126 8.52 13.38 6.70
CA HIS A 126 7.98 14.00 5.50
C HIS A 126 6.46 14.21 5.61
N VAL A 127 5.72 13.16 5.94
CA VAL A 127 4.25 13.22 6.09
C VAL A 127 3.83 14.23 7.17
N ILE A 128 4.54 14.25 8.30
CA ILE A 128 4.24 15.19 9.40
C ILE A 128 4.48 16.63 8.95
N LEU A 129 5.66 16.93 8.38
CA LEU A 129 6.01 18.28 7.95
C LEU A 129 5.08 18.79 6.86
N GLU A 130 4.73 17.93 5.91
CA GLU A 130 3.81 18.26 4.83
C GLU A 130 2.39 18.53 5.35
N THR A 131 1.88 17.71 6.27
CA THR A 131 0.57 17.93 6.91
C THR A 131 0.54 19.25 7.69
N LEU A 132 1.62 19.58 8.40
CA LEU A 132 1.75 20.85 9.12
C LEU A 132 1.81 22.05 8.16
N ALA A 133 2.52 21.90 7.04
CA ALA A 133 2.58 22.94 6.00
C ALA A 133 1.18 23.22 5.43
N PHE A 134 0.44 22.18 5.05
CA PHE A 134 -0.95 22.32 4.60
C PHE A 134 -1.86 22.95 5.66
N GLY A 135 -1.75 22.52 6.92
CA GLY A 135 -2.55 23.08 8.02
C GLY A 135 -2.30 24.57 8.24
N SER A 136 -1.03 24.99 8.22
CA SER A 136 -0.63 26.40 8.35
C SER A 136 -1.18 27.25 7.19
N ASP A 137 -1.07 26.73 5.98
CA ASP A 137 -1.50 27.38 4.74
C ASP A 137 -3.03 27.56 4.68
N ILE A 138 -3.80 26.51 4.99
CA ILE A 138 -5.26 26.59 5.13
C ILE A 138 -5.64 27.62 6.20
N ALA A 139 -4.96 27.62 7.34
CA ALA A 139 -5.25 28.57 8.43
C ALA A 139 -5.00 30.03 8.01
N HIS A 140 -3.98 30.29 7.19
CA HIS A 140 -3.67 31.61 6.64
C HIS A 140 -4.80 32.14 5.75
N TYR A 141 -5.23 31.32 4.77
CA TYR A 141 -6.26 31.73 3.80
C TYR A 141 -7.67 31.73 4.40
N ARG A 142 -7.97 30.88 5.38
CA ARG A 142 -9.28 30.86 6.06
C ARG A 142 -9.56 32.10 6.92
N LYS A 143 -8.53 32.72 7.50
CA LYS A 143 -8.68 33.84 8.46
C LYS A 143 -8.65 35.23 7.81
N LYS A 144 -8.39 35.33 6.51
CA LYS A 144 -8.19 36.62 5.84
C LYS A 144 -9.53 37.20 5.37
N LYS A 145 -9.83 38.43 5.79
CA LYS A 145 -11.02 39.21 5.36
C LYS A 145 -10.72 40.18 4.21
N ASP A 146 -9.47 40.63 4.09
CA ASP A 146 -9.04 41.54 3.02
C ASP A 146 -8.08 40.81 2.06
N ASN A 147 -8.49 40.69 0.80
CA ASN A 147 -7.69 40.06 -0.26
C ASN A 147 -6.62 41.02 -0.85
N VAL A 148 -6.46 42.21 -0.27
CA VAL A 148 -5.47 43.20 -0.70
C VAL A 148 -4.06 42.62 -0.46
N GLY A 149 -3.28 42.50 -1.55
CA GLY A 149 -1.93 41.95 -1.55
C GLY A 149 -1.82 40.47 -1.94
N ILE A 150 -2.92 39.80 -2.30
CA ILE A 150 -2.87 38.44 -2.87
C ILE A 150 -2.99 38.53 -4.40
N SER A 151 -1.97 38.06 -5.11
CA SER A 151 -2.00 37.98 -6.57
C SER A 151 -2.72 36.70 -7.02
N VAL A 152 -3.94 36.84 -7.52
CA VAL A 152 -4.71 35.72 -8.12
C VAL A 152 -3.93 35.06 -9.25
N ARG A 153 -3.20 35.85 -10.04
CA ARG A 153 -2.34 35.33 -11.12
C ARG A 153 -1.22 34.45 -10.58
N SER A 154 -0.66 34.79 -9.41
CA SER A 154 0.36 33.97 -8.76
C SER A 154 -0.20 32.66 -8.24
N ILE A 155 -1.43 32.65 -7.70
CA ILE A 155 -2.08 31.42 -7.24
C ILE A 155 -2.40 30.50 -8.43
N LEU A 156 -2.95 31.05 -9.51
CA LEU A 156 -3.23 30.27 -10.73
C LEU A 156 -1.96 29.70 -11.38
N ALA A 157 -0.88 30.48 -11.41
CA ALA A 157 0.41 29.99 -11.88
C ALA A 157 0.94 28.83 -11.03
N ASN A 158 0.73 28.88 -9.71
CA ASN A 158 1.17 27.82 -8.81
C ASN A 158 0.38 26.52 -9.00
N VAL A 159 -0.95 26.60 -9.11
CA VAL A 159 -1.82 25.46 -9.42
C VAL A 159 -1.41 24.80 -10.74
N PHE A 160 -1.12 25.61 -11.76
CA PHE A 160 -0.66 25.09 -13.06
C PHE A 160 0.68 24.36 -12.95
N MET A 161 1.67 24.93 -12.24
CA MET A 161 2.97 24.29 -12.04
C MET A 161 2.85 23.00 -11.22
N GLN A 162 2.05 22.99 -10.15
CA GLN A 162 1.80 21.77 -9.36
C GLN A 162 1.11 20.68 -10.18
N THR A 163 0.21 21.06 -11.08
CA THR A 163 -0.44 20.12 -12.01
C THR A 163 0.57 19.49 -12.96
N ILE A 164 1.50 20.27 -13.52
CA ILE A 164 2.59 19.74 -14.36
C ILE A 164 3.48 18.78 -13.56
N ILE A 165 3.89 19.15 -12.35
CA ILE A 165 4.70 18.30 -11.47
C ILE A 165 3.96 17.01 -11.14
N PHE A 166 2.66 17.08 -10.85
CA PHE A 166 1.83 15.91 -10.60
C PHE A 166 1.77 14.97 -11.81
N LEU A 167 1.53 15.50 -13.00
CA LEU A 167 1.52 14.71 -14.23
C LEU A 167 2.86 14.02 -14.48
N TYR A 168 3.97 14.71 -14.21
CA TYR A 168 5.31 14.12 -14.29
C TYR A 168 5.51 12.97 -13.28
N LEU A 169 5.09 13.16 -12.02
CA LEU A 169 5.17 12.11 -10.99
C LEU A 169 4.25 10.93 -11.29
N LEU A 170 3.10 11.18 -11.92
CA LEU A 170 2.16 10.15 -12.34
C LEU A 170 2.73 9.30 -13.49
N ASP A 171 3.38 9.94 -14.46
CA ASP A 171 4.12 9.26 -15.53
C ASP A 171 5.30 8.43 -14.97
N ASN A 172 5.95 8.93 -13.91
CA ASN A 172 7.04 8.25 -13.19
C ASN A 172 6.59 7.48 -11.94
N SER A 173 5.33 7.02 -11.92
CA SER A 173 4.71 6.38 -10.75
C SER A 173 5.40 5.09 -10.28
N GLN A 174 6.17 4.41 -11.15
CA GLN A 174 6.95 3.23 -10.77
C GLN A 174 8.11 3.53 -9.81
N ASN A 175 8.67 4.74 -9.85
CA ASN A 175 9.77 5.17 -8.98
C ASN A 175 9.31 6.14 -7.88
N THR A 176 8.03 6.50 -7.87
CA THR A 176 7.46 7.49 -6.96
C THR A 176 6.57 6.81 -5.94
N SER A 177 6.83 7.03 -4.65
CA SER A 177 5.99 6.47 -3.59
C SER A 177 4.56 6.99 -3.72
N TRP A 178 3.58 6.09 -3.64
CA TRP A 178 2.15 6.41 -3.60
C TRP A 178 1.79 7.46 -2.54
N MET A 179 2.56 7.49 -1.46
CA MET A 179 2.43 8.49 -0.39
C MET A 179 2.66 9.91 -0.91
N ILE A 180 3.72 10.11 -1.71
CA ILE A 180 4.09 11.41 -2.29
C ILE A 180 3.10 11.80 -3.39
N LEU A 181 2.66 10.83 -4.19
CA LEU A 181 1.68 11.07 -5.26
C LEU A 181 0.32 11.49 -4.67
N GLY A 182 -0.11 10.82 -3.59
CA GLY A 182 -1.33 11.17 -2.86
C GLY A 182 -1.24 12.55 -2.20
N SER A 183 -0.11 12.90 -1.60
CA SER A 183 0.08 14.20 -0.95
C SER A 183 0.10 15.36 -1.97
N GLN A 184 0.68 15.15 -3.15
CA GLN A 184 0.65 16.10 -4.27
C GLN A 184 -0.79 16.38 -4.74
N VAL A 185 -1.66 15.36 -4.82
CA VAL A 185 -3.08 15.55 -5.15
C VAL A 185 -3.76 16.42 -4.10
N VAL A 186 -3.53 16.15 -2.82
CA VAL A 186 -4.08 16.94 -1.72
C VAL A 186 -3.59 18.40 -1.81
N GLY A 187 -2.31 18.63 -2.11
CA GLY A 187 -1.75 19.95 -2.33
C GLY A 187 -2.48 20.72 -3.43
N ILE A 188 -2.66 20.10 -4.61
CA ILE A 188 -3.39 20.71 -5.73
C ILE A 188 -4.83 21.07 -5.33
N VAL A 189 -5.55 20.17 -4.64
CA VAL A 189 -6.91 20.43 -4.17
C VAL A 189 -6.96 21.61 -3.21
N ILE A 190 -6.00 21.72 -2.28
CA ILE A 190 -5.89 22.84 -1.36
C ILE A 190 -5.65 24.15 -2.12
N GLU A 191 -4.81 24.15 -3.16
CA GLU A 191 -4.57 25.35 -3.95
C GLU A 191 -5.78 25.77 -4.79
N PHE A 192 -6.50 24.80 -5.37
CA PHE A 192 -7.78 25.08 -6.02
C PHE A 192 -8.79 25.69 -5.04
N TRP A 193 -8.87 25.17 -3.82
CA TRP A 193 -9.73 25.73 -2.77
C TRP A 193 -9.36 27.19 -2.45
N LYS A 194 -8.07 27.54 -2.38
CA LYS A 194 -7.65 28.95 -2.20
C LYS A 194 -8.15 29.85 -3.31
N VAL A 195 -8.07 29.41 -4.58
CA VAL A 195 -8.61 30.19 -5.72
C VAL A 195 -10.08 30.49 -5.50
N THR A 196 -10.88 29.49 -5.12
CA THR A 196 -12.31 29.69 -4.85
C THR A 196 -12.60 30.57 -3.64
N THR A 197 -11.66 30.71 -2.70
CA THR A 197 -11.83 31.53 -1.49
C THR A 197 -11.41 32.99 -1.71
N VAL A 198 -10.40 33.23 -2.56
CA VAL A 198 -9.84 34.57 -2.81
C VAL A 198 -10.54 35.29 -3.97
N VAL A 199 -11.10 34.55 -4.92
CA VAL A 199 -11.69 35.10 -6.15
C VAL A 199 -13.21 35.04 -6.12
N ASP A 200 -13.86 36.20 -6.13
CA ASP A 200 -15.26 36.32 -6.52
C ASP A 200 -15.33 36.24 -8.05
N VAL A 201 -15.37 35.03 -8.61
CA VAL A 201 -15.40 34.82 -10.06
C VAL A 201 -16.71 35.38 -10.60
N ARG A 202 -16.70 36.61 -11.12
CA ARG A 202 -17.86 37.21 -11.78
C ARG A 202 -17.67 37.11 -13.28
N PHE A 203 -18.44 36.22 -13.90
CA PHE A 203 -18.57 36.16 -15.35
C PHE A 203 -19.38 37.38 -15.82
N ARG A 204 -18.71 38.34 -16.46
CA ARG A 204 -19.38 39.45 -17.12
C ARG A 204 -19.43 39.20 -18.63
N PRO A 205 -20.54 39.54 -19.31
CA PRO A 205 -20.57 39.57 -20.76
C PRO A 205 -19.47 40.53 -21.24
N SER A 206 -18.65 40.05 -22.18
CA SER A 206 -17.52 40.81 -22.70
C SER A 206 -17.98 42.03 -23.49
N ALA A 207 -17.13 43.06 -23.57
CA ALA A 207 -17.43 44.28 -24.32
C ALA A 207 -17.71 43.97 -25.81
N PRO A 208 -18.56 44.78 -26.49
CA PRO A 208 -18.90 44.56 -27.90
C PRO A 208 -17.61 44.55 -28.75
N GLY A 209 -17.28 43.41 -29.36
CA GLY A 209 -16.07 43.21 -30.17
C GLY A 209 -15.01 42.24 -29.61
N SER A 210 -15.23 41.63 -28.43
CA SER A 210 -14.37 40.58 -27.88
C SER A 210 -14.54 39.23 -28.60
N LEU A 211 -13.42 38.51 -28.81
CA LEU A 211 -13.40 37.15 -29.40
C LEU A 211 -14.13 36.09 -28.56
N PHE A 212 -14.27 36.32 -27.25
CA PHE A 212 -14.98 35.42 -26.34
C PHE A 212 -16.20 36.13 -25.73
N PRO A 213 -17.36 35.44 -25.60
CA PRO A 213 -18.61 36.05 -25.12
C PRO A 213 -18.61 36.39 -23.62
N TYR A 214 -17.71 35.79 -22.84
CA TYR A 214 -17.56 36.02 -21.41
C TYR A 214 -16.11 36.32 -21.05
N THR A 215 -15.90 37.35 -20.24
CA THR A 215 -14.60 37.67 -19.64
C THR A 215 -14.68 37.37 -18.16
N VAL A 216 -13.72 36.58 -17.68
CA VAL A 216 -13.51 36.35 -16.25
C VAL A 216 -12.92 37.62 -15.65
N VAL A 217 -13.67 38.30 -14.79
CA VAL A 217 -13.21 39.46 -14.03
C VAL A 217 -13.00 39.01 -12.59
N PHE A 218 -11.81 39.27 -12.06
CA PHE A 218 -11.38 38.98 -10.69
C PHE A 218 -11.70 40.16 -9.77
#